data_AF-A0A523TYZ1-F1
#
_entry.id   AF-A0A523TYZ1-F1
#
_cell.length_a   1.000
_cell.length_b   1.000
_cell.length_c   1.000
_cell.angle_alpha   90.00
_cell.angle_beta   90.00
_cell.angle_gamma   90.00
#
_symmetry.space_group_name_H-M   'P 1'
#
loop_
_entity.id
_entity.type
_entity.pdbx_description
1 polymer ?
#
loop_
_entity_poly.entity_id
_entity_poly.type
_entity_poly.pdbx_seq_one_letter_code
_entity_poly.pdbx_strand_id
1 'polypeptide(L)'
;MANKPNTRVTIDIPATDHKKLKMLAAFHGKSMREIFVELIEHGLEHYPECPENHEPNEITRKVLEMVESRKGLKKATTVEELFKKLGQ
;
A
#
# COMPACT_ATOMS: atom_id res chain seq x y z
N MET A 1 -22.56 24.01 -5.22
CA MET A 1 -21.91 22.68 -5.35
C MET A 1 -23.00 21.64 -5.07
N ALA A 2 -23.31 20.77 -6.02
CA ALA A 2 -24.36 19.77 -5.82
C ALA A 2 -23.94 18.82 -4.68
N ASN A 3 -24.82 18.66 -3.68
CA ASN A 3 -24.60 17.76 -2.55
C ASN A 3 -24.61 16.33 -3.11
N LYS A 4 -23.44 15.69 -3.22
CA LYS A 4 -23.37 14.29 -3.68
C LYS A 4 -24.17 13.41 -2.70
N PRO A 5 -24.96 12.44 -3.18
CA PRO A 5 -25.72 11.56 -2.30
C PRO A 5 -24.77 10.74 -1.42
N ASN A 6 -25.02 10.73 -0.11
CA ASN A 6 -24.29 9.87 0.82
C ASN A 6 -24.98 8.49 0.90
N THR A 7 -24.18 7.43 0.84
CA THR A 7 -24.63 6.05 1.04
C THR A 7 -24.15 5.54 2.40
N ARG A 8 -24.92 4.67 3.05
CA ARG A 8 -24.56 4.04 4.33
C ARG A 8 -23.92 2.68 4.10
N VAL A 9 -22.79 2.43 4.76
CA VAL A 9 -22.12 1.13 4.81
C VAL A 9 -22.16 0.63 6.25
N THR A 10 -22.46 -0.65 6.44
CA THR A 10 -22.37 -1.36 7.73
C THR A 10 -21.42 -2.54 7.54
N ILE A 11 -20.49 -2.72 8.47
CA ILE A 11 -19.49 -3.77 8.43
C ILE A 11 -19.41 -4.45 9.78
N ASP A 12 -19.25 -5.78 9.77
CA ASP A 12 -18.95 -6.56 10.96
C ASP A 12 -17.43 -6.74 11.05
N ILE A 13 -16.85 -6.39 12.20
CA ILE A 13 -15.42 -6.53 12.47
C ILE A 13 -15.20 -7.17 13.84
N PRO A 14 -14.11 -7.92 14.04
CA PRO A 14 -13.75 -8.44 15.36
C PRO A 14 -13.63 -7.30 16.38
N ALA A 15 -14.13 -7.53 17.60
CA ALA A 15 -14.10 -6.52 18.66
C ALA A 15 -12.68 -6.02 18.98
N THR A 16 -11.68 -6.89 18.84
CA THR A 16 -10.25 -6.55 18.99
C THR A 16 -9.78 -5.54 17.96
N ASP A 17 -10.25 -5.65 16.72
CA ASP A 17 -9.81 -4.79 15.62
C ASP A 17 -10.56 -3.46 15.63
N HIS A 18 -11.83 -3.46 16.05
CA HIS A 18 -12.57 -2.23 16.34
C HIS A 18 -11.84 -1.33 17.35
N LYS A 19 -11.25 -1.91 18.41
CA LYS A 19 -10.48 -1.14 19.39
C LYS A 19 -9.18 -0.57 18.78
N LYS A 20 -8.46 -1.36 17.98
CA LYS A 20 -7.24 -0.90 17.28
C LYS A 20 -7.58 0.24 16.31
N LEU A 21 -8.67 0.13 15.55
CA LEU A 21 -9.14 1.16 14.62
C LEU A 21 -9.47 2.47 15.34
N LYS A 22 -10.12 2.41 16.51
CA LYS A 22 -10.35 3.61 17.34
C LYS A 22 -9.05 4.28 17.77
N MET A 23 -8.07 3.49 18.20
CA MET A 23 -6.77 4.02 18.62
C MET A 23 -6.03 4.66 17.44
N LEU A 24 -6.06 4.03 16.27
CA LEU A 24 -5.47 4.56 15.05
C LEU A 24 -6.14 5.89 14.65
N ALA A 25 -7.47 5.95 14.69
CA ALA A 25 -8.23 7.17 14.44
C ALA A 25 -7.82 8.32 15.37
N ALA A 26 -7.77 8.03 16.67
CA ALA A 26 -7.33 9.01 17.67
C ALA A 26 -5.88 9.47 17.44
N PHE A 27 -4.98 8.55 17.11
CA PHE A 27 -3.57 8.87 16.83
C PHE A 27 -3.41 9.83 15.65
N HIS A 28 -4.22 9.66 14.59
CA HIS A 28 -4.22 10.55 13.43
C HIS A 28 -5.08 11.81 13.59
N GLY A 29 -5.74 12.01 14.73
CA GLY A 29 -6.67 13.12 14.95
C GLY A 29 -7.93 13.05 14.08
N LYS A 30 -8.33 11.84 13.67
CA LYS A 30 -9.45 11.58 12.77
C LYS A 30 -10.56 10.79 13.47
N SER A 31 -11.76 10.84 12.92
CA SER A 31 -12.83 9.91 13.25
C SER A 31 -12.60 8.56 12.56
N MET A 32 -13.20 7.49 13.11
CA MET A 32 -13.17 6.17 12.44
C MET A 32 -13.77 6.23 11.05
N ARG A 33 -14.79 7.06 10.83
CA ARG A 33 -15.42 7.23 9.51
C ARG A 33 -14.42 7.76 8.50
N GLU A 34 -13.65 8.79 8.86
CA GLU A 34 -12.66 9.39 7.96
C GLU A 34 -11.58 8.37 7.59
N ILE A 35 -11.05 7.62 8.56
CA ILE A 35 -10.10 6.54 8.26
C ILE A 35 -10.69 5.50 7.30
N PHE A 36 -11.93 5.06 7.53
CA PHE A 36 -12.55 4.07 6.66
C PHE A 36 -12.80 4.60 5.25
N VAL A 37 -13.23 5.86 5.12
CA VAL A 37 -13.44 6.49 3.81
C VAL A 37 -12.12 6.62 3.07
N GLU A 38 -11.06 7.10 3.73
CA GLU A 38 -9.73 7.21 3.14
C GLU A 38 -9.18 5.86 2.69
N LEU A 39 -9.39 4.81 3.49
CA LEU A 39 -8.96 3.46 3.13
C LEU A 39 -9.70 2.94 1.89
N ILE A 40 -11.01 3.19 1.80
CA ILE A 40 -11.82 2.82 0.64
C ILE A 40 -11.37 3.61 -0.60
N GLU A 41 -11.19 4.93 -0.47
CA GLU A 41 -10.71 5.80 -1.56
C GLU A 41 -9.33 5.35 -2.05
N HIS A 42 -8.38 5.15 -1.14
CA HIS A 42 -7.05 4.64 -1.47
C HIS A 42 -7.12 3.27 -2.16
N GLY A 43 -7.97 2.36 -1.66
CA GLY A 43 -8.24 1.05 -2.25
C GLY A 43 -8.72 1.16 -3.70
N LEU A 44 -9.72 2.01 -3.94
CA LEU A 44 -10.31 2.20 -5.27
C LEU A 44 -9.36 2.88 -6.25
N GLU A 45 -8.54 3.82 -5.78
CA GLU A 45 -7.60 4.58 -6.62
C GLU A 45 -6.33 3.80 -6.97
N HIS A 46 -5.77 3.06 -6.00
CA HIS A 46 -4.45 2.44 -6.13
C HIS A 46 -4.49 0.94 -6.34
N TYR A 47 -5.62 0.30 -6.03
CA TYR A 47 -5.82 -1.14 -6.16
C TYR A 47 -7.10 -1.51 -6.93
N PRO A 48 -7.41 -0.87 -8.08
CA PRO A 48 -8.62 -1.20 -8.84
C PRO A 48 -8.64 -2.67 -9.30
N GLU A 49 -7.46 -3.29 -9.46
CA GLU A 49 -7.27 -4.68 -9.88
C GLU A 49 -6.18 -5.35 -9.05
N CYS A 50 -6.26 -5.30 -7.72
CA CYS A 50 -5.37 -6.09 -6.88
C CYS A 50 -6.11 -7.36 -6.45
N PRO A 51 -6.09 -8.45 -7.25
CA PRO A 51 -6.55 -9.74 -6.74
C PRO A 51 -5.69 -10.06 -5.53
N GLU A 52 -6.31 -10.54 -4.44
CA GLU A 52 -5.70 -10.80 -3.13
C GLU A 52 -4.44 -11.71 -3.16
N ASN A 53 -4.06 -12.24 -4.32
CA ASN A 53 -2.97 -13.17 -4.56
C ASN A 53 -2.15 -12.84 -5.82
N HIS A 54 -1.85 -11.57 -6.11
CA HIS A 54 -0.92 -11.25 -7.20
C HIS A 54 0.52 -11.60 -6.80
N GLU A 55 0.85 -12.88 -6.93
CA GLU A 55 2.21 -13.38 -6.82
C GLU A 55 3.11 -12.66 -7.83
N PRO A 56 4.34 -12.26 -7.45
CA PRO A 56 5.29 -11.71 -8.39
C PRO A 56 5.44 -12.67 -9.59
N ASN A 57 5.44 -12.16 -10.82
CA ASN A 57 5.60 -13.01 -12.00
C ASN A 57 6.95 -13.75 -11.97
N GLU A 58 7.11 -14.74 -12.86
CA GLU A 58 8.31 -15.60 -12.87
C GLU A 58 9.62 -14.81 -12.95
N ILE A 59 9.65 -13.73 -13.74
CA ILE A 59 10.83 -12.87 -13.88
C ILE A 59 11.16 -12.20 -12.55
N THR A 60 10.14 -11.65 -11.88
CA THR A 60 10.31 -10.95 -10.60
C THR A 60 10.81 -11.90 -9.52
N ARG A 61 10.25 -13.12 -9.42
CA ARG A 61 10.73 -14.14 -8.46
C ARG A 61 12.19 -14.52 -8.70
N LYS A 62 12.59 -14.74 -9.95
CA LYS A 62 14.00 -15.00 -10.30
C LYS A 62 14.93 -13.86 -9.87
N VAL A 63 14.51 -12.61 -10.07
CA VAL A 63 15.29 -11.45 -9.61
C VAL A 63 15.40 -11.41 -8.09
N LEU A 64 14.33 -11.71 -7.36
CA LEU A 64 14.37 -11.78 -5.89
C LEU A 64 15.35 -12.86 -5.39
N GLU A 65 15.31 -14.06 -5.97
CA GLU A 65 16.28 -15.14 -5.67
C GLU A 65 17.74 -14.73 -5.96
N MET A 66 17.96 -13.97 -7.04
CA MET A 66 19.27 -13.42 -7.36
C MET A 66 19.73 -12.40 -6.31
N VAL A 67 18.85 -11.51 -5.87
CA VAL A 67 19.13 -10.52 -4.81
C VAL A 67 19.49 -11.21 -3.50
N GLU A 68 18.70 -12.20 -3.07
CA GLU A 68 18.94 -12.97 -1.84
C GLU A 68 20.28 -13.70 -1.87
N SER A 69 20.62 -14.29 -3.02
CA SER A 69 21.92 -14.94 -3.25
C SER A 69 23.07 -13.96 -3.54
N ARG A 70 22.83 -12.64 -3.45
CA ARG A 70 23.77 -11.55 -3.74
C ARG A 70 24.37 -11.59 -5.15
N LYS A 71 23.66 -12.20 -6.10
CA LYS A 71 24.04 -12.28 -7.51
C LYS A 71 23.43 -11.13 -8.29
N GLY A 72 24.19 -10.55 -9.21
CA GLY A 72 23.70 -9.50 -10.11
C GLY A 72 23.50 -8.12 -9.46
N LEU A 73 23.90 -7.94 -8.19
CA LEU A 73 23.83 -6.64 -7.51
C LEU A 73 24.91 -5.69 -8.00
N LYS A 74 24.53 -4.47 -8.36
CA LYS A 74 25.46 -3.37 -8.63
C LYS A 74 25.46 -2.42 -7.44
N LYS A 75 26.65 -2.14 -6.89
CA LYS A 75 26.81 -1.15 -5.82
C LYS A 75 26.92 0.25 -6.42
N ALA A 76 26.45 1.26 -5.71
CA ALA A 76 26.77 2.66 -5.95
C ALA A 76 27.03 3.31 -4.58
N THR A 77 28.01 4.21 -4.50
CA THR A 77 28.39 4.90 -3.25
C THR A 77 27.82 6.31 -3.18
N THR A 78 27.41 6.87 -4.32
CA THR A 78 26.70 8.16 -4.38
C THR A 78 25.43 8.06 -5.24
N VAL A 79 24.55 9.03 -5.08
CA VAL A 79 23.30 9.14 -5.84
C VAL A 79 23.58 9.41 -7.33
N GLU A 80 24.59 10.22 -7.63
CA GLU A 80 25.02 10.51 -9.00
C GLU A 80 25.56 9.25 -9.70
N GLU A 81 26.33 8.43 -8.98
CA GLU A 81 26.81 7.15 -9.51
C GLU A 81 25.67 6.17 -9.79
N LEU A 82 24.66 6.15 -8.92
CA LEU A 82 23.45 5.34 -9.11
C LEU A 82 22.74 5.75 -10.40
N PHE A 83 22.44 7.04 -10.60
CA PHE A 83 21.74 7.51 -11.81
C PHE A 83 22.53 7.22 -13.08
N LYS A 84 23.85 7.46 -13.08
CA LYS A 84 24.72 7.10 -14.20
C LYS A 84 24.65 5.62 -14.54
N LYS A 85 24.59 4.72 -13.54
CA LYS A 85 24.47 3.27 -13.73
C LYS A 85 23.10 2.82 -14.24
N LEU A 86 22.06 3.63 -13.99
CA LEU A 86 20.70 3.44 -14.50
C LEU A 86 20.50 4.07 -15.88
N GLY A 87 21.48 4.81 -16.41
CA GLY A 87 21.40 5.47 -17.71
C GLY A 87 20.60 6.78 -17.68
N GLN A 88 20.51 7.41 -16.51
CA GLN A 88 19.90 8.73 -16.29
C GLN A 88 20.96 9.80 -16.07
#